data_AF-A0A962CTS7-F1
#
_entry.id   AF-A0A962CTS7-F1
#
_cell.length_a   1.000
_cell.length_b   1.000
_cell.length_c   1.000
_cell.angle_alpha   90.00
_cell.angle_beta   90.00
_cell.angle_gamma   90.00
#
_symmetry.space_group_name_H-M   'P 1'
#
loop_
_entity.id
_entity.type
_entity.pdbx_description
1 polymer ?
#
loop_
_entity_poly.entity_id
_entity_poly.type
_entity_poly.pdbx_seq_one_letter_code
_entity_poly.pdbx_strand_id
1 'polypeptide(L)' 'MSDLKQILASGIGQIEAAQTVHELDDVRVQFLGQKGTVTLQLKQLGQLPPEQRKTAGQEINQIKQQL' A
#
# COMPACT_ATOMS: atom_id res chain seq x y z
N MET A 1 6.07 -11.03 -3.00
CA MET A 1 6.63 -10.47 -1.75
C MET A 1 7.59 -9.31 -2.01
N SER A 2 8.40 -9.34 -3.08
CA SER A 2 9.32 -8.23 -3.44
C SER A 2 8.59 -6.90 -3.72
N ASP A 3 7.46 -6.96 -4.42
CA ASP A 3 6.69 -5.75 -4.82
C ASP A 3 6.09 -5.01 -3.62
N LEU A 4 5.59 -5.76 -2.63
CA LEU A 4 4.97 -5.22 -1.42
C LEU A 4 5.98 -4.46 -0.55
N LYS A 5 7.18 -5.02 -0.36
CA LYS A 5 8.26 -4.34 0.37
C LYS A 5 8.74 -3.08 -0.36
N GLN A 6 8.78 -3.10 -1.68
CA GLN A 6 9.12 -1.93 -2.49
C GLN A 6 8.06 -0.83 -2.39
N ILE A 7 6.78 -1.20 -2.40
CA ILE A 7 5.67 -0.24 -2.19
C ILE A 7 5.81 0.43 -0.83
N LEU A 8 6.06 -0.33 0.23
CA LEU A 8 6.26 0.20 1.57
C LEU A 8 7.47 1.14 1.64
N ALA A 9 8.64 0.71 1.16
CA ALA A 9 9.86 1.52 1.19
C ALA A 9 9.70 2.82 0.38
N SER A 10 9.05 2.75 -0.79
CA SER A 10 8.77 3.92 -1.62
C SER A 10 7.77 4.87 -0.94
N GLY A 11 6.73 4.35 -0.31
CA GLY A 11 5.76 5.15 0.42
C GLY A 11 6.38 5.86 1.62
N ILE A 12 7.14 5.14 2.46
CA ILE A 12 7.85 5.74 3.59
C ILE A 12 8.84 6.81 3.11
N GLY A 13 9.64 6.52 2.09
CA GLY A 13 10.59 7.50 1.55
C GLY A 13 9.90 8.77 1.02
N GLN A 14 8.72 8.65 0.42
CA GLN A 14 7.94 9.81 -0.02
C GLN A 14 7.30 10.57 1.15
N ILE A 15 6.85 9.88 2.19
CA ILE A 15 6.36 10.50 3.43
C ILE A 15 7.49 11.30 4.11
N GLU A 16 8.68 10.72 4.22
CA GLU A 16 9.86 11.36 4.82
C GLU A 16 10.36 12.55 3.98
N ALA A 17 10.22 12.49 2.66
CA ALA A 17 10.61 13.58 1.76
C ALA A 17 9.58 14.71 1.66
N ALA A 18 8.33 14.47 2.07
CA ALA A 18 7.27 15.46 2.03
C ALA A 18 7.54 16.58 3.05
N GLN A 19 7.55 17.82 2.56
CA GLN A 19 7.81 19.02 3.35
C GLN A 19 6.52 19.77 3.69
N THR A 20 5.41 19.41 3.05
CA THR A 20 4.12 20.06 3.24
C THR A 20 3.00 19.06 3.51
N VAL A 21 1.94 19.54 4.15
CA VAL A 21 0.72 18.75 4.38
C VAL A 21 0.06 18.34 3.05
N HIS A 22 0.19 19.17 2.01
CA HIS A 22 -0.34 18.85 0.69
C HIS A 22 0.39 17.65 0.06
N GLU A 23 1.73 17.65 0.11
CA GLU A 23 2.53 16.52 -0.38
C GLU A 23 2.24 15.24 0.41
N LEU A 24 2.06 15.32 1.74
CA LEU A 24 1.64 14.16 2.53
C LEU A 24 0.27 13.64 2.10
N ASP A 25 -0.68 14.51 1.76
CA ASP A 25 -1.99 14.08 1.26
C ASP A 25 -1.87 13.45 -0.14
N ASP A 26 -1.02 13.98 -1.02
CA ASP A 26 -0.76 13.40 -2.34
C ASP A 26 -0.18 11.98 -2.21
N VAL A 27 0.79 11.78 -1.31
CA VAL A 27 1.34 10.46 -1.01
C VAL A 27 0.25 9.54 -0.45
N ARG A 28 -0.55 10.02 0.49
CA ARG A 28 -1.70 9.26 1.03
C ARG A 28 -2.66 8.83 -0.09
N VAL A 29 -2.99 9.72 -1.02
CA VAL A 29 -3.90 9.41 -2.14
C VAL A 29 -3.24 8.42 -3.12
N GLN A 30 -1.96 8.59 -3.43
CA GLN A 30 -1.20 7.72 -4.34
C GLN A 30 -1.10 6.28 -3.84
N PHE A 31 -0.92 6.07 -2.54
CA PHE A 31 -0.74 4.73 -1.98
C PHE A 31 -2.04 4.15 -1.43
N LEU A 32 -2.83 4.93 -0.70
CA LEU A 32 -4.00 4.47 0.06
C LEU A 32 -5.34 4.91 -0.54
N GLY A 33 -5.34 5.78 -1.55
CA GLY A 33 -6.55 6.24 -2.23
C GLY A 33 -7.30 5.11 -2.95
N GLN A 34 -8.48 5.44 -3.51
CA GLN A 34 -9.35 4.45 -4.16
C GLN A 34 -8.68 3.72 -5.36
N LYS A 35 -7.79 4.44 -6.05
CA LYS A 35 -6.93 3.96 -7.14
C LYS A 35 -5.46 3.82 -6.70
N GLY A 36 -5.18 3.97 -5.41
CA GLY A 36 -3.82 3.89 -4.88
C GLY A 36 -3.27 2.48 -4.92
N THR A 37 -1.94 2.36 -4.98
CA THR A 37 -1.25 1.09 -5.23
C THR A 37 -1.62 0.01 -4.21
N VAL A 38 -1.71 0.35 -2.92
CA VAL A 38 -2.06 -0.60 -1.85
C VAL A 38 -3.52 -1.07 -1.98
N THR A 39 -4.43 -0.13 -2.28
CA THR A 39 -5.85 -0.44 -2.48
C THR A 39 -6.09 -1.30 -3.71
N LEU A 40 -5.32 -1.10 -4.79
CA LEU A 40 -5.38 -1.94 -5.98
C LEU A 40 -4.88 -3.36 -5.67
N GLN A 41 -3.83 -3.50 -4.88
CA GLN A 41 -3.35 -4.82 -4.46
C GLN A 41 -4.38 -5.57 -3.62
N LEU A 42 -5.10 -4.87 -2.71
CA LEU A 42 -6.22 -5.45 -1.96
C LEU A 42 -7.35 -5.95 -2.89
N LYS A 43 -7.64 -5.23 -3.98
CA LYS A 43 -8.66 -5.65 -4.95
C LYS A 43 -8.25 -6.91 -5.72
N GLN A 44 -6.97 -7.05 -6.03
CA GLN A 44 -6.44 -8.24 -6.72
C GLN A 44 -6.54 -9.51 -5.87
N LEU A 45 -6.59 -9.40 -4.54
CA LEU A 45 -6.82 -10.54 -3.64
C LEU A 45 -8.11 -11.31 -3.93
N GLY A 46 -9.13 -10.64 -4.49
CA GLY A 46 -10.39 -11.26 -4.90
C GLY A 46 -10.21 -12.35 -5.96
N GLN A 47 -9.10 -12.32 -6.70
CA GLN A 47 -8.76 -13.30 -7.73
C GLN A 47 -7.97 -14.50 -7.19
N LEU A 48 -7.48 -14.43 -5.94
CA LEU A 48 -6.69 -15.49 -5.33
C LEU A 48 -7.56 -16.57 -4.67
N PRO A 49 -7.07 -17.82 -4.60
CA PRO A 49 -7.68 -18.87 -3.79
C PRO A 49 -7.78 -18.48 -2.31
N PRO A 50 -8.75 -19.02 -1.54
CA PRO A 50 -9.00 -18.63 -0.15
C PRO A 50 -7.76 -18.70 0.76
N GLU A 51 -6.94 -19.74 0.61
CA GLU A 51 -5.75 -19.96 1.43
C GLU A 51 -4.67 -18.89 1.17
N GLN A 52 -4.43 -18.57 -0.10
CA GLN A 52 -3.45 -17.55 -0.50
C GLN A 52 -3.95 -16.13 -0.20
N ARG A 53 -5.26 -15.92 -0.33
CA ARG A 53 -5.93 -14.64 -0.04
C ARG A 53 -5.71 -14.20 1.40
N LYS A 54 -5.76 -15.12 2.37
CA LYS A 54 -5.58 -14.80 3.79
C LYS A 54 -4.18 -14.26 4.06
N THR A 55 -3.15 -14.98 3.63
CA THR A 55 -1.75 -14.61 3.85
C THR A 55 -1.42 -13.29 3.13
N ALA A 56 -1.72 -13.21 1.83
CA ALA A 56 -1.45 -12.00 1.05
C ALA A 56 -2.26 -10.79 1.57
N GLY A 57 -3.49 -11.00 2.01
CA GLY A 57 -4.32 -9.95 2.61
C GLY A 57 -3.80 -9.44 3.95
N GLN A 58 -3.21 -10.31 4.77
CA GLN A 58 -2.54 -9.89 6.00
C GLN A 58 -1.31 -9.02 5.69
N GLU A 59 -0.46 -9.45 4.76
CA GLU A 59 0.73 -8.69 4.36
C GLU A 59 0.37 -7.29 3.82
N ILE A 60 -0.65 -7.19 2.95
CA ILE A 60 -1.07 -5.90 2.39
C ILE A 60 -1.67 -5.00 3.47
N ASN A 61 -2.45 -5.55 4.40
CA ASN A 61 -2.99 -4.76 5.51
C ASN A 61 -1.90 -4.25 6.48
N GLN A 62 -0.84 -5.03 6.70
CA GLN A 62 0.31 -4.58 7.49
C GLN A 62 0.99 -3.38 6.84
N ILE A 63 1.19 -3.41 5.51
CA ILE A 63 1.75 -2.26 4.77
C ILE A 63 0.84 -1.05 4.88
N LYS A 64 -0.48 -1.25 4.72
CA LYS A 64 -1.48 -0.18 4.87
C LYS A 64 -1.45 0.48 6.26
N GLN A 65 -1.08 -0.26 7.32
CA GLN A 65 -0.98 0.30 8.68
C GLN A 65 0.32 1.07 8.93
N GLN A 66 1.36 0.80 8.13
CA GLN A 66 2.66 1.46 8.27
C GLN A 66 2.79 2.74 7.43
N LEU A 67 1.88 2.94 6.47
CA LEU A 67 1.72 4.16 5.67
C LEU A 67 0.61 5.04 6.24
#